data_AF-J5VT52-F1
#
_entry.id   AF-J5VT52-F1
#
_cell.length_a   1.000
_cell.length_b   1.000
_cell.length_c   1.000
_cell.angle_alpha   90.00
_cell.angle_beta   90.00
_cell.angle_gamma   90.00
#
_symmetry.space_group_name_H-M   'P 1'
#
loop_
_entity.id
_entity.type
_entity.pdbx_description
1 polymer ?
#
loop_
_entity_poly.entity_id
_entity_poly.type
_entity_poly.pdbx_seq_one_letter_code
_entity_poly.pdbx_strand_id
1 'polypeptide(L)'
;MKKEFYHRTALLLLISVLFFACNKGNNKSELCPDGYACCNGPTFFLFYIDKEKVGADFFEQVQIQKTSEGKTEVFKKDYIQYYSYPEKKYDLLSFIIFTSNKTEGEAEDIYTLQTPSKQYTITIKGKYVDPPCCCATSLVEEVLLNGKKWEYKQYAELGEGKYLVIDN
;
A
#
# COMPACT_ATOMS: atom_id res chain seq x y z
N MET A 1 -30.56 -39.20 -39.26
CA MET A 1 -30.45 -37.71 -39.20
C MET A 1 -30.95 -37.07 -37.90
N LYS A 2 -31.43 -37.79 -36.86
CA LYS A 2 -31.88 -37.15 -35.60
C LYS A 2 -30.77 -36.92 -34.55
N LYS A 3 -29.72 -37.75 -34.50
CA LYS A 3 -28.65 -37.66 -33.47
C LYS A 3 -27.79 -36.39 -33.56
N GLU A 4 -27.48 -35.95 -34.78
CA GLU A 4 -26.68 -34.73 -35.04
C GLU A 4 -27.37 -33.44 -34.53
N PHE A 5 -28.70 -33.40 -34.59
CA PHE A 5 -29.48 -32.21 -34.23
C PHE A 5 -29.53 -32.00 -32.71
N TYR A 6 -29.68 -33.09 -31.95
CA TYR A 6 -29.65 -33.07 -30.48
C TYR A 6 -28.28 -32.71 -29.92
N HIS A 7 -27.19 -33.13 -30.59
CA HIS A 7 -25.84 -32.77 -30.16
C HIS A 7 -25.55 -31.27 -30.35
N ARG A 8 -25.99 -30.69 -31.47
CA ARG A 8 -25.82 -29.25 -31.73
C ARG A 8 -26.65 -28.37 -30.79
N THR A 9 -27.87 -28.78 -30.45
CA THR A 9 -28.73 -28.06 -29.49
C THR A 9 -28.24 -28.17 -28.04
N ALA A 10 -27.76 -29.35 -27.63
CA ALA A 10 -27.15 -29.53 -26.30
C ALA A 10 -25.86 -28.71 -26.13
N LEU A 11 -25.03 -28.63 -27.18
CA LEU A 11 -23.80 -27.83 -27.17
C LEU A 11 -24.08 -26.32 -27.05
N LEU A 12 -25.09 -25.81 -27.77
CA LEU A 12 -25.52 -24.42 -27.67
C LEU A 12 -26.10 -24.05 -26.29
N LEU A 13 -26.82 -24.98 -25.65
CA LEU A 13 -27.31 -24.82 -24.27
C LEU A 13 -26.16 -24.81 -23.25
N LEU A 14 -25.14 -25.67 -23.41
CA LEU A 14 -23.96 -25.68 -22.55
C LEU A 14 -23.13 -24.40 -22.67
N ILE A 15 -22.96 -23.91 -23.90
CA ILE A 15 -22.23 -22.65 -24.16
C ILE A 15 -22.99 -21.45 -23.58
N SER A 16 -24.32 -21.40 -23.70
CA SER A 16 -25.12 -20.32 -23.09
C SER A 16 -25.08 -20.36 -21.56
N VAL A 17 -25.14 -21.53 -20.91
CA VAL A 17 -24.97 -21.64 -19.45
C VAL A 17 -23.59 -21.16 -18.99
N LEU A 18 -22.53 -21.42 -19.76
CA LEU A 18 -21.19 -20.89 -19.48
C LEU A 18 -21.09 -19.36 -19.64
N PHE A 19 -21.78 -18.77 -20.62
CA PHE A 19 -21.83 -17.31 -20.79
C PHE A 19 -22.70 -16.61 -19.74
N PHE A 20 -23.77 -17.24 -19.25
CA PHE A 20 -24.58 -16.68 -18.15
C PHE A 20 -23.94 -16.85 -16.77
N ALA A 21 -23.08 -17.85 -16.57
CA ALA A 21 -22.30 -17.99 -15.33
C ALA A 21 -21.17 -16.96 -15.18
N CYS A 22 -20.71 -16.36 -16.29
CA CYS A 22 -19.67 -15.32 -16.28
C CYS A 22 -20.18 -13.87 -16.21
N ASN A 23 -21.50 -13.64 -16.19
CA ASN A 23 -22.06 -12.29 -16.15
C ASN A 23 -22.79 -11.92 -14.85
N LYS A 24 -22.55 -12.68 -13.77
CA LYS A 24 -22.94 -12.22 -12.43
C LYS A 24 -21.88 -11.23 -11.93
N GLY A 25 -21.92 -10.03 -12.51
CA GLY A 25 -21.37 -8.85 -11.86
C GLY A 25 -22.13 -8.67 -10.56
N ASN A 26 -21.66 -9.32 -9.49
CA ASN A 26 -22.15 -9.09 -8.15
C ASN A 26 -21.89 -7.62 -7.86
N ASN A 27 -22.95 -6.81 -7.88
CA ASN A 27 -22.85 -5.43 -7.41
C ASN A 27 -22.40 -5.52 -5.95
N LYS A 28 -21.27 -4.85 -5.62
CA LYS A 28 -20.68 -4.84 -4.28
C LYS A 28 -21.74 -4.58 -3.18
N SER A 29 -22.81 -3.85 -3.50
CA SER A 29 -23.96 -3.58 -2.61
C SER A 29 -24.76 -4.80 -2.14
N GLU A 30 -24.79 -5.93 -2.87
CA GLU A 30 -25.52 -7.14 -2.42
C GLU A 30 -24.74 -7.96 -1.38
N LEU A 31 -23.42 -7.75 -1.25
CA LEU A 31 -22.54 -8.50 -0.36
C LEU A 31 -22.39 -7.86 1.04
N CYS A 32 -22.91 -6.64 1.22
CA CYS A 32 -22.56 -5.80 2.36
C CYS A 32 -23.81 -5.40 3.15
N PRO A 33 -24.13 -6.13 4.25
CA PRO A 33 -25.31 -5.83 5.06
C PRO A 33 -25.21 -4.46 5.74
N ASP A 34 -26.37 -3.85 6.01
CA ASP A 34 -26.47 -2.57 6.72
C ASP A 34 -25.75 -2.64 8.08
N GLY A 35 -24.85 -1.68 8.32
CA GLY A 35 -24.03 -1.61 9.54
C GLY A 35 -22.65 -2.26 9.44
N TYR A 36 -22.25 -2.76 8.26
CA TYR A 36 -20.88 -3.26 8.05
C TYR A 36 -19.86 -2.11 8.17
N ALA A 37 -19.06 -2.12 9.24
CA ALA A 37 -18.06 -1.10 9.50
C ALA A 37 -16.83 -1.30 8.61
N CYS A 38 -16.79 -0.58 7.48
CA CYS A 38 -15.57 -0.43 6.71
C CYS A 38 -14.92 0.92 6.99
N CYS A 39 -13.76 0.86 7.62
CA CYS A 39 -12.71 1.87 7.60
C CYS A 39 -11.42 1.03 7.63
N ASN A 40 -10.48 1.16 6.68
CA ASN A 40 -9.75 2.37 6.42
C ASN A 40 -9.40 2.44 4.93
N GLY A 41 -9.37 3.65 4.37
CA GLY A 41 -8.86 3.93 3.03
C GLY A 41 -7.38 3.51 2.87
N PRO A 42 -6.69 3.98 1.82
CA PRO A 42 -5.30 3.59 1.59
C PRO A 42 -4.47 3.78 2.86
N THR A 43 -3.72 2.74 3.27
CA THR A 43 -2.90 2.82 4.48
C THR A 43 -1.81 3.85 4.24
N PHE A 44 -1.82 4.92 5.02
CA PHE A 44 -0.68 5.82 5.13
C PHE A 44 0.33 5.15 6.05
N PHE A 45 1.57 5.01 5.57
CA PHE A 45 2.65 4.60 6.45
C PHE A 45 3.32 5.85 7.03
N LEU A 46 3.52 5.84 8.35
CA LEU A 46 4.11 6.94 9.10
C LEU A 46 5.58 6.65 9.39
N PHE A 47 6.44 7.61 9.08
CA PHE A 47 7.88 7.56 9.33
C PHE A 47 8.30 8.79 10.11
N TYR A 48 9.01 8.60 11.21
CA TYR A 48 9.62 9.71 11.94
C TYR A 48 11.10 9.78 11.63
N ILE A 49 11.60 11.00 11.47
CA ILE A 49 13.01 11.27 11.20
C ILE A 49 13.61 11.95 12.43
N ASP A 50 14.63 11.33 13.01
CA ASP A 50 15.40 11.94 14.10
C ASP A 50 16.31 13.05 13.51
N LYS A 51 15.96 14.32 13.75
CA LYS A 51 16.72 15.46 13.21
C LYS A 51 18.15 15.51 13.71
N GLU A 52 18.41 15.09 14.94
CA GLU A 52 19.77 15.11 15.52
C GLU A 52 20.68 14.09 14.85
N LYS A 53 20.10 12.98 14.37
CA LYS A 53 20.85 11.89 13.75
C LYS A 53 20.99 12.05 12.26
N VAL A 54 19.93 12.51 11.62
CA VAL A 54 19.83 12.57 10.16
C VAL A 54 20.24 13.94 9.61
N GLY A 55 20.11 15.01 10.39
CA GLY A 55 20.34 16.39 10.00
C GLY A 55 19.02 17.18 9.98
N ALA A 56 19.04 18.40 10.50
CA ALA A 56 17.83 19.23 10.62
C ALA A 56 17.28 19.69 9.26
N ASP A 57 18.11 19.71 8.22
CA ASP A 57 17.80 20.11 6.84
C ASP A 57 17.38 18.92 5.95
N PHE A 58 17.26 17.71 6.51
CA PHE A 58 16.96 16.49 5.75
C PHE A 58 15.76 16.66 4.81
N PHE A 59 14.65 17.21 5.30
CA PHE A 59 13.42 17.35 4.51
C PHE A 59 13.52 18.37 3.38
N GLU A 60 14.32 19.41 3.56
CA GLU A 60 14.55 20.41 2.52
C GLU A 60 15.29 19.77 1.34
N GLN A 61 16.19 18.84 1.63
CA GLN A 61 17.10 18.25 0.66
C GLN A 61 16.66 16.90 0.11
N VAL A 62 15.77 16.18 0.81
CA VAL A 62 15.46 14.79 0.47
C VAL A 62 14.72 14.71 -0.88
N GLN A 63 15.27 13.87 -1.74
CA GLN A 63 14.63 13.37 -2.95
C GLN A 63 14.17 11.95 -2.69
N ILE A 64 12.95 11.63 -3.13
CA ILE A 64 12.33 10.33 -2.86
C ILE A 64 12.07 9.65 -4.19
N GLN A 65 12.56 8.43 -4.34
CA GLN A 65 12.23 7.55 -5.46
C GLN A 65 11.40 6.40 -4.93
N LYS A 66 10.37 6.00 -5.69
CA LYS A 66 9.56 4.82 -5.39
C LYS A 66 9.78 3.79 -6.49
N THR A 67 10.09 2.57 -6.09
CA THR A 67 10.05 1.40 -6.96
C THR A 67 8.88 0.52 -6.56
N SER A 68 8.01 0.23 -7.51
CA SER A 68 6.83 -0.61 -7.35
C SER A 68 6.65 -1.45 -8.60
N GLU A 69 6.43 -2.76 -8.45
CA GLU A 69 6.21 -3.69 -9.57
C GLU A 69 7.32 -3.58 -10.66
N GLY A 70 8.56 -3.41 -10.22
CA GLY A 70 9.72 -3.29 -11.10
C GLY A 70 9.87 -1.95 -11.82
N LYS A 71 8.99 -0.97 -11.56
CA LYS A 71 9.07 0.39 -12.12
C LYS A 71 9.51 1.38 -11.06
N THR A 72 10.53 2.18 -11.38
CA THR A 72 11.05 3.24 -10.51
C THR A 72 10.62 4.61 -11.04
N GLU A 73 10.08 5.43 -10.16
CA GLU A 73 9.69 6.80 -10.46
C GLU A 73 10.12 7.77 -9.35
N VAL A 74 10.32 9.04 -9.72
CA VAL A 74 10.47 10.10 -8.72
C VAL A 74 9.14 10.24 -8.01
N PHE A 75 9.14 10.02 -6.69
CA PHE A 75 7.94 10.10 -5.89
C PHE A 75 7.58 11.56 -5.70
N LYS A 76 6.39 11.95 -6.18
CA LYS A 76 5.95 13.34 -6.13
C LYS A 76 5.70 13.75 -4.68
N LYS A 77 6.30 14.87 -4.27
CA LYS A 77 6.15 15.44 -2.92
C LYS A 77 4.68 15.71 -2.55
N ASP A 78 3.79 15.91 -3.51
CA ASP A 78 2.36 16.15 -3.26
C ASP A 78 1.64 14.93 -2.64
N TYR A 79 2.19 13.71 -2.80
CA TYR A 79 1.67 12.50 -2.15
C TYR A 79 2.27 12.24 -0.76
N ILE A 80 3.05 13.21 -0.27
CA ILE A 80 3.73 13.16 1.01
C ILE A 80 3.12 14.24 1.89
N GLN A 81 2.65 13.84 3.06
CA GLN A 81 2.39 14.80 4.12
C GLN A 81 3.63 14.88 5.00
N TYR A 82 4.10 16.10 5.16
CA TYR A 82 5.24 16.43 6.00
C TYR A 82 4.78 17.31 7.15
N TYR A 83 5.16 16.94 8.36
CA TYR A 83 4.93 17.73 9.56
C TYR A 83 6.27 17.97 10.24
N SER A 84 6.76 19.20 10.11
CA SER A 84 7.90 19.66 10.90
C SER A 84 7.40 20.06 12.29
N TYR A 85 8.09 19.61 13.31
CA TYR A 85 7.84 19.98 14.69
C TYR A 85 9.08 20.67 15.24
N PRO A 86 9.21 22.01 15.11
CA PRO A 86 10.42 22.74 15.50
C PRO A 86 10.86 22.45 16.95
N GLU A 87 9.89 22.34 17.85
CA GLU A 87 10.07 22.08 19.27
C GLU A 87 10.33 20.61 19.62
N LYS A 88 10.17 19.69 18.67
CA LYS A 88 10.39 18.26 18.87
C LYS A 88 11.65 17.79 18.17
N LYS A 89 12.23 16.72 18.73
CA LYS A 89 13.39 16.04 18.15
C LYS A 89 13.09 15.36 16.80
N TYR A 90 11.85 14.92 16.61
CA TYR A 90 11.42 14.17 15.44
C TYR A 90 10.45 14.98 14.59
N ASP A 91 10.61 14.85 13.27
CA ASP A 91 9.62 15.29 12.30
C ASP A 91 8.93 14.07 11.67
N LEU A 92 7.71 14.26 11.17
CA LEU A 92 6.90 13.20 10.58
C LEU A 92 6.84 13.33 9.07
N LEU A 93 7.08 12.21 8.39
CA LEU A 93 6.82 11.96 6.99
C LEU A 93 5.74 10.90 6.87
N SER A 94 4.75 11.11 6.01
CA SER A 94 3.78 10.06 5.71
C SER A 94 3.41 10.05 4.24
N PHE A 95 3.16 8.85 3.71
CA PHE A 95 2.71 8.66 2.34
C PHE A 95 1.94 7.36 2.20
N ILE A 96 1.16 7.27 1.12
CA ILE A 96 0.38 6.09 0.79
C ILE A 96 1.30 4.98 0.28
N ILE A 97 1.08 3.77 0.78
CA ILE A 97 1.75 2.55 0.34
C ILE A 97 0.76 1.62 -0.39
N PHE A 98 1.27 0.83 -1.33
CA PHE A 98 0.48 -0.09 -2.17
C PHE A 98 -0.76 0.60 -2.76
N THR A 99 -0.51 1.64 -3.55
CA THR A 99 -1.55 2.49 -4.15
C THR A 99 -2.60 1.71 -4.94
N SER A 100 -3.79 2.30 -5.10
CA SER A 100 -5.03 1.67 -5.56
C SER A 100 -5.06 1.05 -6.97
N ASN A 101 -3.92 1.04 -7.67
CA ASN A 101 -3.78 0.49 -9.02
C ASN A 101 -2.99 -0.82 -9.04
N LYS A 102 -2.69 -1.40 -7.87
CA LYS A 102 -2.05 -2.71 -7.78
C LYS A 102 -3.06 -3.83 -8.00
N THR A 103 -2.56 -4.93 -8.53
CA THR A 103 -3.32 -6.18 -8.56
C THR A 103 -3.45 -6.69 -7.12
N GLU A 104 -4.61 -7.24 -6.77
CA GLU A 104 -4.78 -7.91 -5.47
C GLU A 104 -3.73 -9.02 -5.30
N GLY A 105 -3.13 -9.09 -4.12
CA GLY A 105 -2.11 -10.07 -3.78
C GLY A 105 -0.85 -9.46 -3.16
N GLU A 106 0.24 -10.21 -3.24
CA GLU A 106 1.54 -9.81 -2.70
C GLU A 106 2.04 -8.53 -3.37
N ALA A 107 2.50 -7.60 -2.55
CA ALA A 107 2.96 -6.29 -2.97
C ALA A 107 4.23 -5.91 -2.23
N GLU A 108 5.17 -5.32 -2.97
CA GLU A 108 6.36 -4.68 -2.45
C GLU A 108 6.46 -3.26 -3.01
N ASP A 109 6.74 -2.31 -2.12
CA ASP A 109 7.13 -0.94 -2.46
C ASP A 109 8.50 -0.68 -1.82
N ILE A 110 9.43 -0.17 -2.61
CA ILE A 110 10.75 0.26 -2.15
C ILE A 110 10.83 1.78 -2.31
N TYR A 111 11.17 2.47 -1.23
CA TYR A 111 11.38 3.91 -1.20
C TYR A 111 12.85 4.21 -0.94
N THR A 112 13.49 4.94 -1.84
CA THR A 112 14.85 5.45 -1.65
C THR A 112 14.76 6.93 -1.32
N LEU A 113 15.15 7.29 -0.10
CA LEU A 113 15.23 8.66 0.40
C LEU A 113 16.69 9.10 0.33
N GLN A 114 16.99 10.09 -0.49
CA GLN A 114 18.36 10.52 -0.76
C GLN A 114 18.54 12.01 -0.47
N THR A 115 19.53 12.36 0.33
CA THR A 115 20.08 13.71 0.48
C THR A 115 21.49 13.73 -0.13
N PRO A 116 22.14 14.91 -0.27
CA PRO A 116 23.53 14.98 -0.73
C PRO A 116 24.52 14.16 0.12
N SER A 117 24.23 13.94 1.40
CA SER A 117 25.13 13.31 2.37
C SER A 117 24.70 11.91 2.81
N LYS A 118 23.42 11.54 2.65
CA LYS A 118 22.87 10.29 3.16
C LYS A 118 21.88 9.66 2.19
N GLN A 119 21.72 8.35 2.32
CA GLN A 119 20.69 7.60 1.61
C GLN A 119 20.07 6.56 2.54
N TYR A 120 18.74 6.46 2.50
CA TYR A 120 17.96 5.47 3.21
C TYR A 120 17.09 4.70 2.24
N THR A 121 17.06 3.39 2.37
CA THR A 121 16.15 2.52 1.62
C THR A 121 15.14 1.93 2.58
N ILE A 122 13.86 2.18 2.32
CA ILE A 122 12.74 1.62 3.05
C ILE A 122 12.05 0.61 2.13
N THR A 123 11.98 -0.65 2.53
CA THR A 123 11.23 -1.68 1.82
C THR A 123 10.01 -2.05 2.63
N ILE A 124 8.83 -1.99 2.03
CA ILE A 124 7.57 -2.37 2.66
C ILE A 124 6.99 -3.53 1.85
N LYS A 125 6.74 -4.65 2.52
CA LYS A 125 6.16 -5.85 1.95
C LYS A 125 4.85 -6.20 2.64
N GLY A 126 3.94 -6.77 1.88
CA GLY A 126 2.69 -7.32 2.39
C GLY A 126 1.70 -7.50 1.26
N LYS A 127 0.44 -7.16 1.49
CA LYS A 127 -0.64 -7.45 0.55
C LYS A 127 -1.48 -6.22 0.24
N TYR A 128 -1.87 -6.08 -1.01
CA TYR A 128 -2.95 -5.20 -1.42
C TYR A 128 -4.22 -6.04 -1.58
N VAL A 129 -5.30 -5.63 -0.92
CA VAL A 129 -6.57 -6.37 -0.90
C VAL A 129 -7.73 -5.43 -1.24
N ASP A 130 -8.66 -5.87 -2.12
CA ASP A 130 -9.90 -5.14 -2.44
C ASP A 130 -11.12 -5.94 -1.97
N PRO A 131 -11.38 -6.00 -0.65
CA PRO A 131 -12.52 -6.75 -0.12
C PRO A 131 -13.84 -6.18 -0.66
N PRO A 132 -14.84 -7.02 -0.98
CA PRO A 132 -16.08 -6.58 -1.64
C PRO A 132 -16.84 -5.45 -0.94
N CYS A 133 -16.69 -5.33 0.38
CA CYS A 133 -17.43 -4.38 1.20
C CYS A 133 -16.64 -3.17 1.68
N CYS A 134 -15.31 -3.16 1.55
CA CYS A 134 -14.48 -2.05 2.01
C CYS A 134 -13.74 -1.37 0.86
N CYS A 135 -13.16 -0.21 1.17
CA CYS A 135 -12.12 0.35 0.33
C CYS A 135 -10.95 -0.63 0.28
N ALA A 136 -10.30 -0.69 -0.88
CA ALA A 136 -9.06 -1.42 -0.99
C ALA A 136 -8.03 -0.90 0.01
N THR A 137 -7.29 -1.82 0.62
CA THR A 137 -6.40 -1.52 1.73
C THR A 137 -5.06 -2.25 1.60
N SER A 138 -4.08 -1.72 2.32
CA SER A 138 -2.68 -2.16 2.29
C SER A 138 -2.37 -2.83 3.61
N LEU A 139 -2.19 -4.15 3.59
CA LEU A 139 -1.78 -4.95 4.75
C LEU A 139 -0.27 -5.03 4.78
N VAL A 140 0.36 -4.39 5.78
CA VAL A 140 1.81 -4.43 5.96
C VAL A 140 2.20 -5.65 6.78
N GLU A 141 3.08 -6.48 6.23
CA GLU A 141 3.57 -7.70 6.89
C GLU A 141 5.02 -7.53 7.34
N GLU A 142 5.84 -6.84 6.55
CA GLU A 142 7.25 -6.61 6.84
C GLU A 142 7.69 -5.22 6.38
N VAL A 143 8.54 -4.58 7.19
CA VAL A 143 9.23 -3.34 6.84
C VAL A 143 10.71 -3.50 7.09
N LEU A 144 11.53 -3.08 6.13
CA LEU A 144 12.99 -3.09 6.22
C LEU A 144 13.50 -1.64 6.10
N LEU A 145 14.43 -1.26 6.98
CA LEU A 145 15.22 -0.03 6.86
C LEU A 145 16.66 -0.42 6.51
N ASN A 146 17.16 0.06 5.38
CA ASN A 146 18.47 -0.28 4.82
C ASN A 146 18.69 -1.81 4.76
N GLY A 147 17.66 -2.55 4.36
CA GLY A 147 17.67 -4.02 4.27
C GLY A 147 17.59 -4.76 5.61
N LYS A 148 17.61 -4.06 6.75
CA LYS A 148 17.43 -4.65 8.08
C LYS A 148 15.98 -4.57 8.50
N LYS A 149 15.45 -5.65 9.07
CA LYS A 149 14.07 -5.66 9.58
C LYS A 149 13.88 -4.55 10.59
N TRP A 150 12.87 -3.70 10.35
CA TRP A 150 12.46 -2.70 11.32
C TRP A 150 11.75 -3.39 12.47
N GLU A 151 12.29 -3.17 13.67
CA GLU A 151 11.67 -3.64 14.91
C GLU A 151 10.98 -2.49 15.60
N TYR A 152 9.82 -2.80 16.16
CA TYR A 152 9.08 -1.85 16.95
C TYR A 152 9.91 -1.41 18.16
N LYS A 153 10.05 -0.08 18.32
CA LYS A 153 10.63 0.55 19.50
C LYS A 153 9.64 1.57 20.04
N GLN A 154 9.61 1.69 21.36
CA GLN A 154 8.82 2.72 22.02
C GLN A 154 9.63 4.01 22.08
N TYR A 155 9.04 5.11 21.60
CA TYR A 155 9.61 6.45 21.63
C TYR A 155 8.66 7.32 22.46
N ALA A 156 9.09 7.73 23.65
CA ALA A 156 8.23 8.39 24.64
C ALA A 156 7.64 9.70 24.09
N GLU A 157 8.42 10.41 23.27
CA GLU A 157 8.10 11.66 22.63
C GLU A 157 7.14 11.55 21.42
N LEU A 158 6.93 10.34 20.89
CA LEU A 158 6.03 10.10 19.75
C LEU A 158 4.62 9.62 20.18
N GLY A 159 4.43 9.30 21.45
CA GLY A 159 3.17 8.81 21.99
C GLY A 159 2.94 7.31 21.75
N GLU A 160 1.69 6.88 21.86
CA GLU A 160 1.29 5.47 21.67
C GLU A 160 1.09 5.15 20.17
N GLY A 161 1.85 4.18 19.67
CA GLY A 161 1.71 3.70 18.28
C GLY A 161 2.93 2.91 17.82
N LYS A 162 2.85 2.35 16.61
CA LYS A 162 3.96 1.66 15.91
C LYS A 162 4.55 2.58 14.85
N TYR A 163 5.79 3.02 15.05
CA TYR A 163 6.42 4.04 14.22
C TYR A 163 7.76 3.57 13.65
N LEU A 164 7.93 3.64 12.33
CA LEU A 164 9.27 3.52 11.78
C LEU A 164 10.04 4.80 12.04
N VAL A 165 11.25 4.66 12.57
CA VAL A 165 12.12 5.80 12.86
C VAL A 165 13.42 5.65 12.08
N ILE A 166 13.81 6.71 11.38
CA ILE A 166 15.11 6.83 10.72
C ILE A 166 16.03 7.61 11.66
N ASP A 167 17.00 6.92 12.25
CA ASP A 167 17.85 7.44 13.35
C ASP A 167 19.36 7.21 13.15
N ASN A 168 19.81 6.66 12.01
CA ASN A 168 21.23 6.43 11.71
C ASN A 168 21.54 6.51 10.22
#